data_AF-A0A9P0L9D4-F1
#
_entry.id   AF-A0A9P0L9D4-F1
#
_cell.length_a   1.000
_cell.length_b   1.000
_cell.length_c   1.000
_cell.angle_alpha   90.00
_cell.angle_beta   90.00
_cell.angle_gamma   90.00
#
_symmetry.space_group_name_H-M   'P 1'
#
loop_
_entity.id
_entity.type
_entity.pdbx_description
1 polymer ?
#
loop_
_entity_poly.entity_id
_entity_poly.type
_entity_poly.pdbx_seq_one_letter_code
_entity_poly.pdbx_strand_id
1 'polypeptide(L)'
;MVTIPFLTYMVWHFIVSSKEEIHRHFSWTCYVFLLAIFVAMTNQIHKWSHTYFGLPPWVVFLQEYRVILPRRHHRIHHVAPHETYFCITTGWLNWPLEKLCFWSALEVIIEALTGYKPRADDMKWAQKGT
;
A
#
# COMPACT_ATOMS: atom_id res chain seq x y z
N MET A 1 -0.20 -8.53 -9.52
CA MET A 1 -0.60 -9.02 -10.85
C MET A 1 -1.67 -8.15 -11.53
N VAL A 2 -2.42 -7.32 -10.79
CA VAL A 2 -3.41 -6.37 -11.36
C VAL A 2 -2.80 -5.31 -12.29
N THR A 3 -1.52 -4.96 -12.15
CA THR A 3 -0.85 -3.95 -12.99
C THR A 3 -0.48 -4.44 -14.40
N ILE A 4 -0.38 -5.75 -14.62
CA ILE A 4 0.11 -6.33 -15.88
C ILE A 4 -0.80 -6.00 -17.07
N PRO A 5 -2.14 -6.16 -17.00
CA PRO A 5 -3.02 -5.84 -18.13
C PRO A 5 -2.95 -4.37 -18.55
N PHE A 6 -2.90 -3.44 -17.58
CA PHE A 6 -2.81 -2.01 -17.87
C PHE A 6 -1.49 -1.64 -18.55
N LEU A 7 -0.36 -2.14 -18.03
CA LEU A 7 0.95 -1.89 -18.64
C LEU A 7 1.06 -2.53 -20.03
N THR A 8 0.49 -3.73 -20.22
CA THR A 8 0.46 -4.40 -21.52
C THR A 8 -0.37 -3.60 -22.54
N TYR A 9 -1.54 -3.13 -22.14
CA TYR A 9 -2.38 -2.26 -22.97
C TYR A 9 -1.64 -0.97 -23.35
N MET A 10 -0.92 -0.36 -22.41
CA MET A 10 -0.14 0.85 -22.68
C MET A 10 0.97 0.60 -23.70
N VAL A 11 1.72 -0.50 -23.58
CA VAL A 11 2.74 -0.90 -24.58
C VAL A 11 2.10 -1.07 -25.95
N TRP A 12 0.98 -1.80 -26.03
CA TRP A 12 0.23 -1.95 -27.27
C TRP A 12 -0.20 -0.61 -27.88
N HIS A 13 -0.79 0.27 -27.06
CA HIS A 13 -1.22 1.60 -27.47
C HIS A 13 -0.04 2.44 -28.01
N PHE A 14 1.13 2.41 -27.35
CA PHE A 14 2.33 3.10 -27.84
C PHE A 14 2.87 2.55 -29.17
N ILE A 15 2.64 1.26 -29.46
CA ILE A 15 3.09 0.62 -30.70
C ILE A 15 2.16 0.95 -31.87
N VAL A 16 0.84 1.04 -31.62
CA VAL A 16 -0.18 1.09 -32.68
C VAL A 16 -0.73 2.50 -32.92
N SER A 17 -0.81 3.36 -31.90
CA SER A 17 -1.43 4.68 -32.01
C SER A 17 -0.49 5.73 -32.64
N SER A 18 -1.07 6.76 -33.26
CA SER A 18 -0.32 7.88 -33.82
C SER A 18 0.30 8.76 -32.72
N LYS A 19 1.30 9.58 -33.08
CA LYS A 19 1.94 10.50 -32.12
C LYS A 19 0.95 11.50 -31.54
N GLU A 20 0.02 11.99 -32.37
CA GLU A 20 -1.03 12.94 -31.97
C GLU A 20 -1.99 12.34 -30.95
N GLU A 21 -2.35 11.06 -31.13
CA GLU A 21 -3.21 10.33 -30.21
C GLU A 21 -2.51 10.04 -28.88
N ILE A 22 -1.24 9.66 -28.93
CA ILE A 22 -0.40 9.48 -27.73
C ILE A 22 -0.29 10.79 -26.94
N HIS A 23 -0.03 11.91 -27.63
CA HIS A 23 0.08 13.23 -26.98
C HIS A 23 -1.23 13.65 -26.31
N ARG A 24 -2.39 13.34 -26.93
CA ARG A 24 -3.71 13.64 -26.34
C ARG A 24 -3.92 12.94 -24.99
N HIS A 25 -3.38 11.74 -24.82
CA HIS A 25 -3.56 10.93 -23.61
C HIS A 25 -2.33 10.89 -22.71
N PHE A 26 -1.34 11.76 -22.94
CA PHE A 26 -0.04 11.69 -22.29
C PHE A 26 -0.14 11.74 -20.76
N SER A 27 -0.89 12.70 -20.23
CA SER A 27 -1.06 12.86 -18.77
C SER A 27 -1.70 11.64 -18.11
N TRP A 28 -2.73 11.08 -18.72
CA TRP A 28 -3.40 9.88 -18.23
C TRP A 28 -2.47 8.67 -18.25
N THR A 29 -1.74 8.51 -19.36
CA THR A 29 -0.76 7.45 -19.54
C THR A 29 0.34 7.52 -18.47
N CYS A 30 0.88 8.72 -18.21
CA CYS A 30 1.85 8.95 -17.14
C CYS A 30 1.29 8.64 -15.76
N TYR A 31 0.04 9.06 -15.48
CA TYR A 31 -0.62 8.75 -14.21
C TYR A 31 -0.75 7.24 -13.98
N VAL A 32 -1.31 6.50 -14.96
CA VAL A 32 -1.49 5.05 -14.85
C VAL A 32 -0.15 4.33 -14.74
N PHE A 33 0.86 4.78 -15.51
CA PHE A 33 2.22 4.23 -15.42
C PHE A 33 2.78 4.36 -14.00
N LEU A 34 2.79 5.59 -13.47
CA LEU A 34 3.31 5.87 -12.14
C LEU A 34 2.53 5.12 -11.07
N LEU A 35 1.19 5.10 -11.15
CA LEU A 35 0.35 4.34 -10.23
C LEU A 35 0.73 2.86 -10.22
N ALA A 36 0.92 2.25 -11.40
CA ALA A 36 1.32 0.85 -11.50
C ALA A 36 2.69 0.59 -10.86
N ILE A 37 3.67 1.48 -11.09
CA ILE A 37 5.00 1.40 -10.48
C ILE A 37 4.91 1.54 -8.96
N PHE A 38 4.19 2.54 -8.44
CA PHE A 38 4.07 2.77 -7.00
C PHE A 38 3.34 1.64 -6.28
N VAL A 39 2.29 1.06 -6.88
CA VAL A 39 1.60 -0.11 -6.33
C VAL A 39 2.53 -1.33 -6.30
N ALA A 40 3.25 -1.60 -7.39
CA ALA A 40 4.20 -2.70 -7.44
C ALA A 40 5.33 -2.54 -6.40
N MET A 41 5.91 -1.34 -6.33
CA MET A 41 6.98 -1.03 -5.39
C MET A 41 6.52 -1.08 -3.93
N THR A 42 5.33 -0.54 -3.62
CA THR A 42 4.77 -0.62 -2.26
C THR A 42 4.56 -2.05 -1.82
N ASN A 43 4.02 -2.91 -2.70
CA ASN A 43 3.87 -4.34 -2.40
C ASN A 43 5.22 -5.04 -2.20
N GLN A 44 6.21 -4.70 -3.03
CA GLN A 44 7.54 -5.31 -2.92
C GLN A 44 8.27 -4.88 -1.65
N ILE A 45 8.19 -3.60 -1.28
CA ILE A 45 8.75 -3.07 -0.04
C ILE A 45 8.05 -3.69 1.18
N HIS A 46 6.72 -3.82 1.14
CA HIS A 46 5.97 -4.52 2.18
C HIS A 46 6.39 -6.00 2.30
N LYS A 47 6.64 -6.69 1.19
CA LYS A 47 7.18 -8.06 1.24
C LYS A 47 8.56 -8.08 1.90
N TRP A 48 9.45 -7.15 1.56
CA TRP A 48 10.77 -7.05 2.18
C TRP A 48 10.74 -6.69 3.66
N SER A 49 9.70 -6.00 4.16
CA SER A 49 9.55 -5.73 5.60
C SER A 49 9.17 -6.99 6.41
N HIS A 50 8.77 -8.07 5.72
CA HIS A 50 8.56 -9.41 6.30
C HIS A 50 9.75 -10.36 6.12
N THR A 51 10.68 -10.05 5.23
CA THR A 51 11.83 -10.92 4.93
C THR A 51 13.03 -10.57 5.83
N TYR A 52 13.38 -11.46 6.75
CA TYR A 52 14.50 -11.24 7.70
C TYR A 52 15.86 -11.76 7.21
N PHE A 53 15.88 -12.71 6.27
CA PHE A 53 17.08 -13.35 5.76
C PHE A 53 17.13 -13.31 4.23
N GLY A 54 18.33 -13.24 3.65
CA GLY A 54 18.52 -13.30 2.20
C GLY A 54 18.10 -12.05 1.42
N LEU A 55 17.92 -10.91 2.10
CA LEU A 55 17.68 -9.64 1.41
C LEU A 55 18.98 -9.12 0.76
N PRO A 56 18.88 -8.48 -0.43
CA PRO A 56 20.01 -7.79 -1.02
C PRO A 56 20.55 -6.70 -0.08
N PRO A 57 21.88 -6.48 -0.02
CA PRO A 57 22.48 -5.49 0.89
C PRO A 57 21.94 -4.06 0.72
N TRP A 58 21.62 -3.66 -0.51
CA TRP A 58 21.07 -2.34 -0.79
C TRP A 58 19.64 -2.18 -0.23
N VAL A 59 18.84 -3.24 -0.18
CA VAL A 59 17.50 -3.22 0.44
C VAL A 59 17.65 -3.02 1.95
N VAL A 60 18.57 -3.78 2.56
CA VAL A 60 18.87 -3.65 4.00
C VAL A 60 19.33 -2.23 4.31
N PHE A 61 20.26 -1.69 3.52
CA PHE A 61 20.70 -0.30 3.64
C PHE A 61 19.51 0.68 3.60
N LEU A 62 18.65 0.61 2.59
CA LEU A 62 17.50 1.52 2.51
C LEU A 62 16.53 1.37 3.70
N GLN A 63 16.38 0.17 4.26
CA GLN A 63 15.57 -0.07 5.47
C GLN A 63 16.21 0.53 6.72
N GLU A 64 17.51 0.35 6.93
CA GLU A 64 18.22 0.89 8.11
C GLU A 64 18.23 2.42 8.11
N TYR A 65 18.35 3.04 6.93
CA TYR A 65 18.27 4.49 6.75
C TYR A 65 16.85 5.03 6.59
N ARG A 66 15.83 4.17 6.77
CA ARG A 66 14.39 4.53 6.72
C ARG A 66 13.94 5.19 5.41
N VAL A 67 14.63 4.91 4.30
CA VAL A 67 14.19 5.36 2.97
C VAL A 67 13.01 4.52 2.48
N ILE A 68 13.01 3.22 2.83
CA ILE A 68 11.90 2.28 2.61
C ILE A 68 11.50 1.63 3.94
N LEU A 69 10.32 1.01 4.00
CA LEU A 69 9.74 0.49 5.24
C LEU A 69 10.69 -0.48 6.00
N PRO A 70 11.14 -0.11 7.22
CA PRO A 70 11.96 -1.00 8.04
C PRO A 70 11.15 -2.16 8.62
N ARG A 71 11.76 -3.35 8.73
CA ARG A 71 11.14 -4.56 9.32
C ARG A 71 10.60 -4.32 10.74
N ARG A 72 11.43 -3.72 11.61
CA ARG A 72 11.05 -3.42 13.00
C ARG A 72 9.87 -2.46 13.10
N HIS A 73 9.79 -1.50 12.18
CA HIS A 73 8.68 -0.55 12.12
C HIS A 73 7.39 -1.27 11.72
N HIS A 74 7.45 -2.05 10.63
CA HIS A 74 6.30 -2.81 10.15
C HIS A 74 5.78 -3.84 11.17
N ARG A 75 6.69 -4.43 11.96
CA ARG A 75 6.31 -5.39 13.01
C ARG A 75 5.30 -4.83 14.00
N ILE A 76 5.27 -3.51 14.25
CA ILE A 76 4.28 -2.89 15.15
C ILE A 76 2.85 -3.17 14.67
N HIS A 77 2.60 -3.04 13.37
CA HIS A 77 1.32 -3.35 12.75
C HIS A 77 0.95 -4.85 12.87
N HIS A 78 1.94 -5.74 12.88
CA HIS A 78 1.76 -7.19 13.05
C HIS A 78 1.59 -7.63 14.51
N VAL A 79 1.61 -6.72 15.47
CA VAL A 79 1.30 -7.03 16.87
C VAL A 79 -0.16 -6.67 17.12
N ALA A 80 -0.88 -7.56 17.80
CA ALA A 80 -2.25 -7.29 18.24
C ALA A 80 -2.30 -5.95 19.00
N PRO A 81 -3.32 -5.11 18.76
CA PRO A 81 -4.60 -5.41 18.09
C PRO A 81 -4.64 -5.13 16.58
N HIS A 82 -3.51 -4.94 15.89
CA HIS A 82 -3.43 -4.72 14.43
C HIS A 82 -4.12 -3.46 13.88
N GLU A 83 -4.39 -2.48 14.73
CA GLU A 83 -5.19 -1.29 14.36
C GLU A 83 -4.36 -0.02 14.12
N THR A 84 -3.05 -0.18 13.90
CA THR A 84 -2.10 0.93 13.90
C THR A 84 -1.01 0.73 12.84
N TYR A 85 -0.29 1.80 12.50
CA TYR A 85 0.88 1.74 11.60
C TYR A 85 0.60 1.19 10.18
N PHE A 86 -0.48 1.64 9.54
CA PHE A 86 -0.94 1.12 8.24
C PHE A 86 -0.11 1.55 7.01
N CYS A 87 0.78 2.55 7.11
CA CYS A 87 1.56 3.02 5.97
C CYS A 87 2.74 2.08 5.66
N ILE A 88 2.63 1.33 4.56
CA ILE A 88 3.55 0.22 4.22
C ILE A 88 4.65 0.55 3.18
N THR A 89 4.71 1.77 2.65
CA THR A 89 5.76 2.13 1.67
C THR A 89 7.03 2.58 2.37
N THR A 90 6.97 3.63 3.19
CA THR A 90 8.13 4.14 3.95
C THR A 90 7.91 4.11 5.46
N GLY A 91 6.65 4.08 5.89
CA GLY A 91 6.26 4.21 7.30
C GLY A 91 6.36 5.63 7.86
N TRP A 92 6.77 6.63 7.08
CA TRP A 92 6.96 8.01 7.57
C TRP A 92 5.70 8.62 8.15
N LEU A 93 4.54 8.33 7.55
CA LEU A 93 3.26 8.86 7.97
C LEU A 93 2.65 8.11 9.16
N ASN A 94 3.20 6.97 9.58
CA ASN A 94 2.64 6.26 10.73
C ASN A 94 2.74 7.13 12.00
N TRP A 95 3.93 7.63 12.36
CA TRP A 95 4.08 8.47 13.55
C TRP A 95 3.14 9.70 13.59
N PRO A 96 3.05 10.55 12.55
CA PRO A 96 2.14 11.70 12.61
C PRO A 96 0.67 11.28 12.63
N LEU A 97 0.26 10.23 11.89
CA LEU A 97 -1.13 9.78 11.88
C LEU A 97 -1.55 9.16 13.22
N GLU A 98 -0.67 8.43 13.90
CA GLU A 98 -0.90 7.94 15.26
C GLU A 98 -1.04 9.12 16.25
N LYS A 99 -0.20 10.15 16.13
CA LYS A 99 -0.29 11.34 17.00
C LYS A 99 -1.58 12.13 16.81
N LEU A 100 -2.16 12.09 15.61
CA LEU A 100 -3.43 12.73 15.30
C LEU A 100 -4.64 11.83 15.60
N CYS A 101 -4.43 10.60 16.09
CA CYS A 101 -5.47 9.58 16.22
C CYS A 101 -6.28 9.40 14.91
N PHE A 102 -5.62 9.57 13.76
CA PHE A 102 -6.28 9.74 12.47
C PHE A 102 -7.20 8.57 12.13
N TRP A 103 -6.74 7.34 12.35
CA TRP A 103 -7.49 6.13 12.02
C TRP A 103 -8.72 5.94 12.94
N SER A 104 -8.54 6.07 14.25
CA SER A 104 -9.66 5.99 15.20
C SER A 104 -10.68 7.12 14.99
N ALA A 105 -10.23 8.32 14.63
CA ALA A 105 -11.13 9.41 14.28
C ALA A 105 -11.94 9.08 13.01
N LEU A 106 -11.31 8.51 11.98
CA LEU A 106 -11.98 8.08 10.77
C LEU A 106 -13.00 6.98 11.04
N GLU A 107 -12.68 6.02 11.91
CA GLU A 107 -13.60 4.98 12.37
C GLU A 107 -14.85 5.56 13.02
N VAL A 108 -14.70 6.53 13.93
CA VAL A 108 -15.83 7.22 14.57
C VAL A 108 -16.69 7.95 13.54
N ILE A 109 -16.07 8.61 12.55
CA ILE A 109 -16.79 9.30 11.48
C ILE A 109 -17.58 8.30 10.63
N ILE A 110 -16.97 7.18 10.24
CA ILE A 110 -17.64 6.15 9.45
C ILE A 110 -18.82 5.55 10.22
N GLU A 111 -18.64 5.23 11.51
CA GLU A 111 -19.72 4.73 12.36
C GLU A 111 -20.85 5.75 12.47
N ALA A 112 -20.54 7.04 12.70
CA ALA A 112 -21.55 8.09 12.80
C ALA A 112 -22.36 8.28 11.51
N LEU A 113 -21.71 8.15 10.34
CA LEU A 113 -22.35 8.33 9.04
C LEU A 113 -23.12 7.10 8.55
N THR A 114 -22.69 5.90 8.95
CA THR A 114 -23.19 4.63 8.36
C THR A 114 -23.84 3.69 9.37
N GLY A 115 -23.61 3.88 10.67
CA GLY A 115 -24.01 2.98 11.74
C GLY A 115 -23.16 1.70 11.84
N TYR A 116 -22.19 1.49 10.95
CA TYR A 116 -21.32 0.31 11.00
C TYR A 116 -20.24 0.47 12.07
N LYS A 117 -20.33 -0.39 13.09
CA LYS A 117 -19.34 -0.45 14.17
C LYS A 117 -18.00 -0.99 13.67
N PRO A 118 -16.88 -0.29 13.91
CA PRO A 118 -15.55 -0.79 13.60
C PRO A 118 -15.33 -2.16 14.26
N ARG A 119 -14.73 -3.10 13.53
CA ARG A 119 -14.30 -4.42 14.05
C ARG A 119 -15.43 -5.29 14.62
N ALA A 120 -16.69 -5.00 14.29
CA ALA A 120 -17.84 -5.82 14.73
C ALA A 120 -17.82 -7.25 14.15
N ASP A 121 -16.94 -7.50 13.17
CA ASP A 121 -16.74 -8.77 12.48
C ASP A 121 -15.37 -9.42 12.72
N ASP A 122 -14.48 -8.81 13.51
CA ASP A 122 -13.09 -9.29 13.73
C ASP A 122 -13.01 -10.74 14.19
N MET A 123 -14.04 -11.25 14.87
CA MET A 123 -14.09 -12.64 15.36
C MET A 123 -15.07 -13.53 14.58
N LYS A 124 -15.77 -13.00 13.57
CA LYS A 124 -16.73 -13.79 12.78
C LYS A 124 -16.05 -14.90 11.98
N TRP A 125 -14.83 -14.66 11.50
CA TRP A 125 -14.05 -15.69 10.80
C TRP A 125 -13.58 -16.84 11.72
N ALA A 126 -13.46 -16.58 13.03
CA ALA A 126 -13.02 -17.56 14.02
C ALA A 126 -14.17 -18.44 14.56
N GLN A 127 -15.43 -18.08 14.28
CA GLN A 127 -16.59 -18.87 14.64
C GLN A 127 -16.73 -20.03 13.64
N LYS A 128 -16.54 -21.27 14.11
CA LYS A 128 -16.90 -22.46 13.32
C LYS A 128 -18.39 -22.42 13.05
N GLY A 129 -18.78 -22.48 11.77
CA GLY A 129 -20.19 -22.60 11.38
C GLY A 129 -20.82 -23.80 12.10
N THR A 130 -21.90 -23.54 12.82
CA THR A 130 -22.82 -24.57 13.32
C THR A 130 -23.73 -25.05 12.20
#